data_AF-A0A919QH65-F1
#
_entry.id   AF-A0A919QH65-F1
#
_cell.length_a   1.000
_cell.length_b   1.000
_cell.length_c   1.000
_cell.angle_alpha   90.00
_cell.angle_beta   90.00
_cell.angle_gamma   90.00
#
_symmetry.space_group_name_H-M   'P 1'
#
loop_
_entity.id
_entity.type
_entity.pdbx_description
1 polymer ?
#
loop_
_entity_poly.entity_id
_entity_poly.type
_entity_poly.pdbx_seq_one_letter_code
_entity_poly.pdbx_strand_id
1 'polypeptide(L)'
;MMVVMSDVEDVWARILTYAGQEFRTVTGLPFTYEVPGNYLRVSRTNRNLSRANFEKAIELMPAEGPGELRGRQGASYTWAILMDSRIRADGW
;
A
#
# COMPACT_ATOMS: atom_id res chain seq x y z
N MET A 1 18.94 -2.82 17.25
CA MET A 1 17.58 -2.96 16.72
C MET A 1 17.71 -3.08 15.21
N MET A 2 17.49 -4.27 14.66
CA MET A 2 17.67 -4.54 13.24
C MET A 2 16.34 -4.24 12.55
N VAL A 3 16.27 -3.16 11.77
CA VAL A 3 15.13 -2.91 10.88
C VAL A 3 15.25 -3.91 9.73
N VAL A 4 14.28 -4.81 9.59
CA VAL A 4 14.26 -5.77 8.49
C VAL A 4 13.66 -5.02 7.30
N MET A 5 14.48 -4.62 6.32
CA MET A 5 13.93 -4.11 5.07
C MET A 5 13.01 -5.17 4.46
N SER A 6 11.73 -4.85 4.27
CA SER A 6 10.80 -5.78 3.63
C SER A 6 11.07 -5.82 2.13
N ASP A 7 11.29 -7.02 1.59
CA ASP A 7 11.38 -7.24 0.15
C ASP A 7 10.03 -6.90 -0.52
N VAL A 8 10.08 -6.36 -1.74
CA VAL A 8 8.91 -6.08 -2.57
C VAL A 8 8.00 -7.31 -2.67
N GLU A 9 8.58 -8.50 -2.86
CA GLU A 9 7.82 -9.75 -2.98
C GLU A 9 7.05 -10.05 -1.68
N ASP A 10 7.68 -9.85 -0.52
CA ASP A 10 7.05 -10.09 0.78
C ASP A 10 5.92 -9.08 1.05
N VAL A 11 6.13 -7.81 0.69
CA VAL A 11 5.08 -6.78 0.78
C VAL A 11 3.92 -7.12 -0.15
N TRP A 12 4.22 -7.50 -1.39
CA TRP A 12 3.20 -7.86 -2.37
C TRP A 12 2.42 -9.13 -1.97
N ALA A 13 3.10 -10.14 -1.42
CA ALA A 13 2.45 -11.34 -0.88
C ALA A 13 1.47 -11.01 0.25
N ARG A 14 1.83 -10.08 1.15
CA ARG A 14 0.92 -9.56 2.18
C ARG A 14 -0.26 -8.82 1.56
N ILE A 15 -0.04 -7.96 0.56
CA ILE A 15 -1.13 -7.28 -0.17
C ILE A 15 -2.11 -8.29 -0.78
N LEU A 16 -1.62 -9.36 -1.40
CA LEU A 16 -2.47 -10.43 -1.92
C LEU A 16 -3.27 -11.13 -0.80
N THR A 17 -2.61 -11.43 0.32
CA THR A 17 -3.21 -12.13 1.46
C THR A 17 -4.34 -11.35 2.11
N TYR A 18 -4.20 -10.03 2.21
CA TYR A 18 -5.15 -9.15 2.90
C TYR A 18 -6.13 -8.45 1.94
N ALA A 19 -6.16 -8.83 0.66
CA ALA A 19 -7.15 -8.36 -0.29
C ALA A 19 -8.59 -8.61 0.21
N GLY A 20 -9.49 -7.66 -0.03
CA GLY A 20 -10.88 -7.70 0.44
C GLY A 20 -11.09 -7.25 1.89
N GLN A 21 -10.04 -7.12 2.70
CA GLN A 21 -10.18 -6.60 4.07
C GLN A 21 -10.32 -5.07 4.09
N GLU A 22 -10.86 -4.53 5.19
CA GLU A 22 -10.96 -3.08 5.38
C GLU A 22 -9.58 -2.48 5.69
N PHE A 23 -9.30 -1.34 5.05
CA PHE A 23 -8.19 -0.44 5.29
C PHE A 23 -8.75 0.97 5.48
N ARG A 24 -7.94 1.88 6.04
CA ARG A 24 -8.34 3.28 6.26
C ARG A 24 -7.29 4.22 5.73
N THR A 25 -7.72 5.26 5.02
CA THR A 25 -6.82 6.35 4.64
C THR A 25 -6.30 7.07 5.89
N VAL A 26 -5.24 7.87 5.75
CA VAL A 26 -4.76 8.73 6.86
C VAL A 26 -5.84 9.64 7.44
N THR A 27 -6.85 10.01 6.64
CA THR A 27 -8.03 10.79 7.04
C THR A 27 -9.17 9.95 7.64
N GLY A 28 -8.97 8.64 7.86
CA GLY A 28 -9.92 7.74 8.50
C GLY A 28 -11.00 7.16 7.58
N LEU A 29 -10.94 7.41 6.27
CA LEU A 29 -11.94 6.94 5.33
C LEU A 29 -11.76 5.43 5.06
N PRO A 30 -12.78 4.59 5.33
CA PRO A 30 -12.68 3.15 5.11
C PRO A 30 -12.74 2.83 3.61
N PHE A 31 -11.98 1.81 3.21
CA PHE A 31 -11.98 1.24 1.87
C PHE A 31 -11.54 -0.23 1.90
N THR A 32 -11.77 -0.92 0.79
CA THR A 32 -11.28 -2.27 0.50
C THR A 32 -10.62 -2.27 -0.88
N TYR A 33 -9.93 -3.35 -1.25
CA TYR A 33 -9.42 -3.53 -2.60
C TYR A 33 -9.46 -4.98 -3.05
N GLU A 34 -9.46 -5.18 -4.37
CA GLU A 34 -9.24 -6.47 -5.04
C GLU A 34 -7.93 -6.45 -5.82
N VAL A 35 -7.34 -7.63 -6.07
CA VAL A 35 -6.09 -7.79 -6.82
C VAL A 35 -6.32 -8.75 -8.01
N PRO A 36 -6.95 -8.30 -9.10
CA PRO A 36 -7.28 -9.14 -10.26
C PRO A 36 -6.08 -9.51 -11.13
N GLY A 37 -4.88 -9.01 -10.81
CA GLY A 37 -3.64 -9.26 -11.55
C GLY A 37 -2.49 -8.46 -10.94
N ASN A 38 -1.60 -7.90 -11.78
CA ASN A 38 -0.46 -7.07 -11.33
C ASN A 38 -0.85 -5.63 -10.96
N TYR A 39 -2.06 -5.44 -10.46
CA TYR A 39 -2.59 -4.16 -9.99
C TYR A 39 -3.73 -4.43 -9.03
N LEU A 40 -4.05 -3.42 -8.23
CA LEU A 40 -5.20 -3.44 -7.33
C LEU A 40 -6.23 -2.38 -7.68
N ARG A 41 -7.49 -2.69 -7.40
CA ARG A 41 -8.64 -1.77 -7.56
C ARG A 41 -9.22 -1.48 -6.20
N VAL A 42 -9.29 -0.21 -5.84
CA VAL A 42 -9.87 0.23 -4.57
C VAL A 42 -11.38 0.45 -4.72
N SER A 43 -12.17 0.04 -3.74
CA SER A 43 -13.64 0.13 -3.81
C SER A 43 -14.18 1.57 -3.89
N ARG A 44 -13.39 2.57 -3.49
CA ARG A 44 -13.78 3.97 -3.52
C ARG A 44 -13.58 4.68 -4.85
N THR A 45 -12.83 4.10 -5.79
CA THR A 45 -12.52 4.74 -7.08
C THR A 45 -12.30 3.72 -8.18
N ASN A 46 -12.63 4.05 -9.43
CA ASN A 46 -12.34 3.20 -10.60
C ASN A 46 -10.86 3.22 -11.03
N ARG A 47 -9.94 3.48 -10.10
CA ARG A 47 -8.50 3.57 -10.40
C ARG A 47 -7.82 2.23 -10.14
N ASN A 48 -6.95 1.86 -11.08
CA ASN A 48 -6.02 0.75 -10.94
C ASN A 48 -4.71 1.28 -10.36
N LEU A 49 -4.22 0.69 -9.28
CA LEU A 49 -2.90 0.96 -8.70
C LEU A 49 -1.99 -0.21 -9.03
N SER A 50 -1.03 -0.01 -9.94
CA SER A 50 -0.16 -1.09 -10.43
C SER A 50 0.83 -1.57 -9.38
N ARG A 51 1.27 -2.81 -9.47
CA ARG A 51 2.37 -3.35 -8.67
C ARG A 51 3.63 -2.49 -8.74
N ALA A 52 4.00 -2.01 -9.94
CA ALA A 52 5.12 -1.09 -10.13
C ALA A 52 4.95 0.26 -9.38
N ASN A 53 3.71 0.70 -9.14
CA ASN A 53 3.45 1.87 -8.29
C ASN A 53 3.76 1.58 -6.82
N PHE A 54 3.49 0.36 -6.34
CA PHE A 54 3.84 -0.09 -5.00
C PHE A 54 5.34 -0.29 -4.83
N GLU A 55 6.03 -0.91 -5.80
CA GLU A 55 7.50 -1.05 -5.81
C GLU A 55 8.19 0.30 -5.58
N LYS A 56 7.84 1.29 -6.39
CA LYS A 56 8.37 2.66 -6.24
C LYS A 56 7.95 3.34 -4.94
N ALA A 57 6.81 2.97 -4.36
CA ALA A 57 6.34 3.58 -3.12
C ALA A 57 7.05 2.98 -1.90
N ILE A 58 7.39 1.69 -1.93
CA ILE A 58 8.17 1.00 -0.90
C ILE A 58 9.55 1.66 -0.74
N GLU A 59 10.18 2.06 -1.85
CA GLU A 59 11.46 2.81 -1.83
C GLU A 59 11.40 4.15 -1.07
N LEU A 60 10.19 4.69 -0.82
CA LEU A 60 9.99 5.94 -0.09
C LEU A 60 9.56 5.71 1.37
N MET A 61 9.51 4.46 1.83
CA MET A 61 9.08 4.14 3.19
C MET A 61 10.24 4.22 4.20
N PRO A 62 9.98 4.62 5.46
CA PRO A 62 8.70 5.10 5.97
C PRO A 62 8.41 6.53 5.50
N ALA A 63 7.24 6.75 4.91
CA ALA A 63 6.75 8.09 4.59
C ALA A 63 5.79 8.59 5.69
N GLU A 64 5.87 9.86 6.04
CA GLU A 64 4.98 10.50 7.04
C GLU A 64 3.52 10.57 6.55
N GLY A 65 3.31 10.62 5.24
CA GLY A 65 1.98 10.73 4.67
C GLY A 65 1.94 10.58 3.15
N PRO A 66 0.74 10.55 2.56
CA PRO A 66 0.56 10.42 1.12
C PRO A 66 1.18 11.57 0.31
N GLY A 67 1.44 12.73 0.93
CA GLY A 67 2.10 13.88 0.28
C GLY A 67 3.55 13.61 -0.13
N GLU A 68 4.22 12.64 0.51
CA GLU A 68 5.60 12.28 0.18
C GLU A 68 5.68 11.32 -1.01
N LEU A 69 4.56 10.69 -1.40
CA LEU A 69 4.43 9.85 -2.58
C LEU A 69 4.24 10.71 -3.84
N ARG A 70 5.14 11.69 -4.06
CA ARG A 70 5.08 12.70 -5.13
C ARG A 70 4.69 12.11 -6.49
N GLY A 71 3.72 12.73 -7.16
CA GLY A 71 3.32 12.40 -8.53
C GLY A 71 2.56 11.09 -8.73
N ARG A 72 2.25 10.32 -7.67
CA ARG A 72 1.54 9.04 -7.78
C ARG A 72 0.03 9.24 -7.69
N GLN A 73 -0.70 8.72 -8.68
CA GLN A 73 -2.14 8.60 -8.57
C GLN A 73 -2.49 7.61 -7.45
N GLY A 74 -3.49 7.95 -6.63
CA GLY A 74 -3.90 7.07 -5.52
C GLY A 74 -2.89 6.99 -4.37
N ALA A 75 -2.06 8.02 -4.19
CA ALA A 75 -1.10 8.13 -3.10
C ALA A 75 -1.75 7.87 -1.72
N SER A 76 -2.96 8.40 -1.46
CA SER A 76 -3.69 8.18 -0.20
C SER A 76 -3.97 6.71 0.08
N TYR A 77 -4.30 5.91 -0.94
CA TYR A 77 -4.58 4.48 -0.79
C TYR A 77 -3.28 3.67 -0.74
N THR A 78 -2.31 4.03 -1.58
CA THR A 78 -0.99 3.37 -1.61
C THR A 78 -0.30 3.51 -0.25
N TRP A 79 -0.23 4.72 0.29
CA TRP A 79 0.34 4.99 1.61
C TRP A 79 -0.43 4.26 2.71
N ALA A 80 -1.76 4.30 2.69
CA ALA A 80 -2.58 3.63 3.68
C ALA A 80 -2.37 2.11 3.72
N ILE A 81 -2.25 1.48 2.56
CA ILE A 81 -1.95 0.05 2.45
C ILE A 81 -0.54 -0.23 2.98
N LEU A 82 0.47 0.54 2.54
CA LEU A 82 1.86 0.32 2.95
C LEU A 82 2.13 0.64 4.43
N MET A 83 1.34 1.49 5.08
CA MET A 83 1.50 1.80 6.50
C MET A 83 0.64 0.93 7.43
N ASP A 84 -0.23 0.09 6.88
CA ASP A 84 -1.01 -0.86 7.66
C ASP A 84 -0.09 -1.89 8.32
N SER A 85 -0.27 -2.16 9.61
CA SER A 85 0.60 -3.07 10.39
C SER A 85 0.66 -4.48 9.80
N ARG A 86 -0.41 -4.94 9.12
CA ARG A 86 -0.45 -6.23 8.44
C ARG A 86 0.46 -6.27 7.21
N ILE A 87 0.67 -5.12 6.58
CA ILE A 87 1.44 -4.99 5.32
C ILE A 87 2.88 -4.58 5.58
N ARG A 88 3.15 -3.62 6.47
CA ARG A 88 4.54 -3.25 6.81
C ARG A 88 5.22 -4.26 7.73
N ALA A 89 4.48 -4.94 8.61
CA ALA A 89 5.03 -5.73 9.71
C ALA A 89 6.12 -4.93 10.46
N ASP A 90 7.33 -5.47 10.57
CA ASP A 90 8.50 -4.81 11.18
C ASP A 90 9.41 -4.12 10.14
N GLY A 91 8.86 -3.85 8.95
CA GLY A 91 9.60 -3.36 7.78
C GLY A 91 10.13 -1.94 7.92
N TRP A 92 9.25 -1.03 8.36
CA TRP A 92 9.49 0.40 8.53
C TRP A 92 8.48 1.03 9.50
#